data_AF-A0A1M5STV4-F1
#
_entry.id   AF-A0A1M5STV4-F1
#
_cell.length_a   1.000
_cell.length_b   1.000
_cell.length_c   1.000
_cell.angle_alpha   90.00
_cell.angle_beta   90.00
_cell.angle_gamma   90.00
#
_symmetry.space_group_name_H-M   'P 1'
#
loop_
_entity.id
_entity.type
_entity.pdbx_description
1 polymer ?
#
loop_
_entity_poly.entity_id
_entity_poly.type
_entity_poly.pdbx_seq_one_letter_code
_entity_poly.pdbx_strand_id
1 'polypeptide(L)'
;MEVLELIGYLYEILDTSSKVPMTNKVVVSKSELESILDEIENKLPEEFKKAKWICEEKARILKEAHEQAEIIKKESIDMINKKVHNHEYVKIAESKSEEMLNNAQRNAKYLQNSSVEYASNILLDVKREINYQHSEMMENIKREMEKFIIEMEKAAMKTTATLDDNLEQLKLKK
;
A
#
# COMPACT_ATOMS: atom_id res chain seq x y z
N MET A 1 22.21 26.11 -63.77
CA MET A 1 23.32 25.83 -62.84
C MET A 1 22.91 26.23 -61.45
N GLU A 2 23.15 25.38 -60.46
CA GLU A 2 23.05 25.75 -59.03
C GLU A 2 24.14 26.76 -58.68
N VAL A 3 24.02 27.52 -57.59
CA VAL A 3 25.02 28.53 -57.20
C VAL A 3 26.43 27.95 -57.14
N LEU A 4 26.61 26.73 -56.62
CA LEU A 4 27.90 26.05 -56.56
C LEU A 4 28.48 25.74 -57.95
N GLU A 5 27.62 25.39 -58.90
CA GLU A 5 28.03 25.15 -60.29
C GLU A 5 28.42 26.47 -60.97
N LEU A 6 27.70 27.57 -60.71
CA LEU A 6 28.03 28.91 -61.20
C LEU A 6 29.37 29.41 -60.64
N ILE A 7 29.63 29.16 -59.35
CA ILE A 7 30.93 29.45 -58.72
C ILE A 7 32.03 28.59 -59.36
N GLY A 8 31.78 27.30 -59.58
CA GLY A 8 32.71 26.41 -60.27
C GLY A 8 33.04 26.87 -61.69
N TYR A 9 32.03 27.30 -62.43
CA TYR A 9 32.19 27.86 -63.77
C TYR A 9 32.99 29.17 -63.75
N LEU A 10 32.79 30.01 -62.73
CA LEU A 10 33.61 31.22 -62.53
C LEU A 10 35.09 30.87 -62.34
N TYR A 11 35.40 29.82 -61.55
CA TYR A 11 36.77 29.32 -61.39
C TYR A 11 37.36 28.76 -62.70
N GLU A 12 36.55 28.05 -63.48
CA GLU A 12 36.96 27.51 -64.79
C GLU A 12 37.28 28.62 -65.79
N ILE A 13 36.46 29.68 -65.85
CA ILE A 13 36.74 30.87 -66.65
C ILE A 13 38.07 31.49 -66.21
N LEU A 14 38.31 31.65 -64.91
CA LEU A 14 39.55 32.23 -64.40
C LEU A 14 40.80 31.40 -64.75
N ASP A 15 40.69 30.07 -64.78
CA ASP A 15 41.82 29.18 -65.08
C ASP A 15 42.11 29.07 -66.59
N THR A 16 41.06 29.09 -67.41
CA THR A 16 41.15 28.96 -68.88
C THR A 16 41.39 30.28 -69.61
N SER A 17 41.24 31.41 -68.91
CA SER A 17 41.40 32.75 -69.48
C SER A 17 42.85 33.08 -69.88
N SER A 18 42.98 33.93 -70.89
CA SER A 18 44.29 34.37 -71.40
C SER A 18 45.04 35.17 -70.33
N LYS A 19 46.22 34.67 -69.94
CA LYS A 19 47.12 35.32 -68.98
C LYS A 19 47.90 36.44 -69.65
N VAL A 20 48.03 37.58 -68.97
CA VAL A 20 48.83 38.72 -69.46
C VAL A 20 50.31 38.48 -69.13
N PRO A 21 51.22 38.45 -70.12
CA PRO A 21 52.64 38.14 -69.91
C PRO A 21 53.29 39.02 -68.83
N MET A 22 54.17 38.41 -68.02
CA MET A 22 54.85 39.07 -66.89
C MET A 22 53.92 39.62 -65.78
N THR A 23 52.65 39.23 -65.72
CA THR A 23 51.72 39.60 -64.62
C THR A 23 50.87 38.41 -64.15
N ASN A 24 50.26 38.51 -62.97
CA ASN A 24 49.27 37.55 -62.47
C ASN A 24 47.83 37.91 -62.89
N LYS A 25 47.65 38.65 -63.99
CA LYS A 25 46.31 39.09 -64.45
C LYS A 25 45.82 38.18 -65.58
N VAL A 26 44.52 37.90 -65.56
CA VAL A 26 43.80 37.20 -66.64
C VAL A 26 42.83 38.15 -67.32
N VAL A 27 42.65 37.99 -68.63
CA VAL A 27 41.68 38.75 -69.41
C VAL A 27 40.39 37.95 -69.48
N VAL A 28 39.32 38.50 -68.90
CA VAL A 28 37.98 37.90 -68.86
C VAL A 28 36.96 38.80 -69.53
N SER A 29 35.92 38.20 -70.10
CA SER A 29 34.76 38.93 -70.63
C SER A 29 33.96 39.52 -69.48
N LYS A 30 33.89 40.86 -69.41
CA LYS A 30 33.15 41.55 -68.36
C LYS A 30 31.66 41.18 -68.36
N SER A 31 31.02 41.12 -69.53
CA SER A 31 29.58 40.83 -69.64
C SER A 31 29.23 39.40 -69.23
N GLU A 32 30.12 38.44 -69.49
CA GLU A 32 29.93 37.05 -69.06
C GLU A 32 30.07 36.93 -67.54
N LEU A 33 31.07 37.58 -66.95
CA LEU A 33 31.28 37.60 -65.50
C LEU A 33 30.11 38.27 -64.76
N GLU A 34 29.61 39.41 -65.27
CA GLU A 34 28.45 40.10 -64.71
C GLU A 34 27.19 39.22 -64.77
N SER A 35 26.96 38.51 -65.89
CA SER A 35 25.82 37.60 -66.01
C SER A 35 25.86 36.45 -65.00
N ILE A 36 27.04 35.87 -64.75
CA ILE A 36 27.19 34.77 -63.77
C ILE A 36 26.99 35.29 -62.35
N LEU A 37 27.52 36.47 -62.02
CA LEU A 37 27.37 37.10 -60.72
C LEU A 37 25.91 37.47 -60.43
N ASP A 38 25.18 38.02 -61.41
CA ASP A 38 23.75 38.32 -61.29
C ASP A 38 22.92 37.04 -61.09
N GLU A 39 23.27 35.94 -61.77
CA GLU A 39 22.58 34.67 -61.61
C GLU A 39 22.84 34.05 -60.22
N ILE A 40 24.07 34.18 -59.70
CA ILE A 40 24.42 33.81 -58.32
C ILE A 40 23.63 34.64 -57.32
N GLU A 41 23.59 35.97 -57.48
CA GLU A 41 22.92 36.89 -56.56
C GLU A 41 21.40 36.65 -56.52
N ASN A 42 20.78 36.29 -57.64
CA ASN A 42 19.36 35.97 -57.69
C ASN A 42 19.01 34.60 -57.08
N LYS A 43 19.92 33.61 -57.17
CA LYS A 43 19.67 32.24 -56.69
C LYS A 43 20.06 31.99 -55.23
N LEU A 44 21.11 32.67 -54.73
CA LEU A 44 21.55 32.57 -53.34
C LEU A 44 20.41 32.74 -52.31
N PRO A 45 19.57 33.80 -52.40
CA PRO A 45 18.52 34.06 -51.42
C PRO A 45 17.44 32.97 -51.38
N GLU A 46 17.11 32.38 -52.53
CA GLU A 46 16.17 31.27 -52.66
C GLU A 46 16.69 30.02 -51.94
N GLU A 47 17.98 29.70 -52.12
CA GLU A 47 18.63 28.56 -51.47
C GLU A 47 18.68 28.73 -49.94
N PHE A 48 18.96 29.93 -49.45
CA PHE A 48 18.90 30.24 -48.01
C PHE A 48 17.48 30.12 -47.44
N LYS A 49 16.45 30.58 -48.17
CA LYS A 49 15.05 30.39 -47.76
C LYS A 49 14.69 28.91 -47.69
N LYS A 50 15.12 28.11 -48.68
CA LYS A 50 14.89 26.67 -48.71
C LYS A 50 15.60 25.97 -47.54
N ALA A 51 16.85 26.32 -47.26
CA ALA A 51 17.59 25.77 -46.13
C ALA A 51 16.92 26.12 -44.78
N LYS A 52 16.49 27.37 -44.61
CA LYS A 52 15.74 27.81 -43.42
C LYS A 52 14.44 27.03 -43.26
N TRP A 53 13.67 26.88 -44.33
CA TRP A 53 12.42 26.11 -44.33
C TRP A 53 12.67 24.64 -43.95
N ILE A 54 13.69 24.00 -44.50
CA ILE A 54 14.06 22.61 -44.14
C ILE A 54 14.39 22.49 -42.65
N CYS A 55 15.14 23.44 -42.09
CA CYS A 55 15.49 23.46 -40.67
C CYS A 55 14.26 23.63 -39.77
N GLU A 56 13.36 24.55 -40.11
CA GLU A 56 12.11 24.78 -39.40
C GLU A 56 11.20 23.56 -39.47
N GLU A 57 11.07 22.96 -40.65
CA GLU A 57 10.24 21.78 -40.88
C GLU A 57 10.79 20.55 -40.14
N LYS A 58 12.11 20.36 -40.12
CA LYS A 58 12.75 19.32 -39.32
C LYS A 58 12.45 19.51 -37.82
N ALA A 59 12.54 20.74 -37.31
CA ALA A 59 12.23 21.03 -35.91
C ALA A 59 10.76 20.75 -35.58
N ARG A 60 9.84 21.10 -36.50
CA ARG A 60 8.41 20.80 -36.39
C ARG A 60 8.15 19.29 -36.32
N ILE A 61 8.71 18.53 -37.27
CA ILE A 61 8.55 17.07 -37.33
C ILE A 61 9.08 16.41 -36.05
N LEU A 62 10.26 16.83 -35.57
CA LEU A 62 10.83 16.29 -34.33
C LEU A 62 9.95 16.58 -33.11
N LYS A 63 9.41 17.80 -33.01
CA LYS A 63 8.51 18.17 -31.93
C LYS A 63 7.23 17.32 -31.96
N GLU A 64 6.61 17.18 -33.12
CA GLU A 64 5.41 16.36 -33.29
C GLU A 64 5.68 14.89 -32.97
N ALA A 65 6.80 14.33 -33.43
CA ALA A 65 7.19 12.96 -33.09
C ALA A 65 7.39 12.77 -31.59
N HIS A 66 8.00 13.74 -30.89
CA HIS A 66 8.15 13.70 -29.44
C HIS A 66 6.80 13.78 -28.71
N GLU A 67 5.91 14.69 -29.11
CA GLU A 67 4.58 14.81 -28.51
C GLU A 67 3.76 13.52 -28.71
N GLN A 68 3.79 12.94 -29.91
CA GLN A 68 3.12 11.67 -30.20
C GLN A 68 3.71 10.51 -29.38
N ALA A 69 5.03 10.45 -29.23
CA ALA A 69 5.67 9.42 -28.41
C ALA A 69 5.23 9.49 -26.94
N GLU A 70 5.13 10.70 -26.37
CA GLU A 70 4.65 10.88 -24.99
C GLU A 70 3.17 10.54 -24.83
N ILE A 71 2.33 10.86 -25.82
CA ILE A 71 0.91 10.45 -25.84
C ILE A 71 0.80 8.91 -25.84
N ILE A 72 1.50 8.24 -26.76
CA ILE A 72 1.48 6.77 -26.87
C ILE A 72 1.96 6.13 -25.56
N LYS A 73 3.01 6.67 -24.94
CA LYS A 73 3.53 6.18 -23.67
C LYS A 73 2.50 6.30 -22.55
N LYS A 74 1.83 7.44 -22.44
CA LYS A 74 0.77 7.67 -21.45
C LYS A 74 -0.40 6.71 -21.66
N GLU A 75 -0.90 6.60 -22.90
CA GLU A 75 -1.99 5.69 -23.24
C GLU A 75 -1.63 4.22 -22.98
N SER A 76 -0.39 3.83 -23.25
CA SER A 76 0.10 2.47 -22.99
C SER A 76 0.09 2.15 -21.49
N ILE A 77 0.54 3.08 -20.65
CA ILE A 77 0.51 2.93 -19.19
C ILE A 77 -0.93 2.78 -18.70
N ASP A 78 -1.84 3.63 -19.18
CA ASP A 78 -3.25 3.57 -18.81
C ASP A 78 -3.91 2.25 -19.26
N MET A 79 -3.58 1.78 -20.47
CA MET A 79 -4.06 0.49 -20.96
C MET A 79 -3.53 -0.68 -20.13
N ILE A 80 -2.23 -0.67 -19.77
CA ILE A 80 -1.63 -1.71 -18.93
C ILE A 80 -2.32 -1.73 -17.56
N ASN A 81 -2.51 -0.59 -16.92
CA ASN A 81 -3.19 -0.50 -15.62
C ASN A 81 -4.62 -1.07 -15.71
N LYS A 82 -5.37 -0.71 -16.75
CA LYS A 82 -6.71 -1.27 -16.99
C LYS A 82 -6.68 -2.77 -17.23
N LYS A 83 -5.69 -3.29 -17.96
CA LYS A 83 -5.54 -4.74 -18.22
C LYS A 83 -5.17 -5.51 -16.96
N VAL A 84 -4.25 -4.99 -16.15
CA VAL A 84 -3.85 -5.62 -14.87
C VAL A 84 -5.04 -5.66 -13.92
N HIS A 85 -5.75 -4.54 -13.74
CA HIS A 85 -6.89 -4.50 -12.83
C HIS A 85 -8.05 -5.39 -13.29
N ASN A 86 -8.29 -5.47 -14.61
CA ASN A 86 -9.28 -6.39 -15.17
C ASN A 86 -8.78 -7.82 -15.33
N HIS A 87 -7.51 -8.09 -15.03
CA HIS A 87 -6.94 -9.41 -15.20
C HIS A 87 -7.65 -10.38 -14.26
N GLU A 88 -8.05 -11.52 -14.80
CA GLU A 88 -8.84 -12.52 -14.08
C GLU A 88 -8.17 -12.95 -12.77
N TYR A 89 -6.84 -13.14 -12.77
CA TYR A 89 -6.06 -13.38 -11.55
C TYR A 89 -6.21 -12.32 -10.46
N VAL A 90 -6.29 -11.02 -10.80
CA VAL A 90 -6.48 -9.96 -9.80
C VAL A 90 -7.87 -10.05 -9.19
N LYS A 91 -8.91 -10.23 -10.02
CA LYS A 91 -10.28 -10.43 -9.52
C LYS A 91 -10.42 -11.68 -8.65
N ILE A 92 -9.80 -12.79 -9.06
CA ILE A 92 -9.78 -14.02 -8.27
C ILE A 92 -9.05 -13.80 -6.94
N ALA A 93 -7.93 -13.06 -6.94
CA ALA A 93 -7.19 -12.75 -5.73
C ALA A 93 -8.00 -11.85 -4.77
N GLU A 94 -8.69 -10.83 -5.29
CA GLU A 94 -9.59 -9.97 -4.51
C GLU A 94 -10.73 -10.80 -3.89
N SER A 95 -11.40 -11.63 -4.68
CA SER A 95 -12.48 -12.51 -4.19
C SER A 95 -11.99 -13.49 -3.12
N LYS A 96 -10.83 -14.13 -3.32
CA LYS A 96 -10.22 -15.01 -2.30
C LYS A 96 -9.86 -14.25 -1.03
N SER A 97 -9.33 -13.03 -1.15
CA SER A 97 -9.01 -12.18 -0.01
C SER A 97 -10.26 -11.85 0.81
N GLU A 98 -11.34 -11.47 0.13
CA GLU A 98 -12.63 -11.20 0.77
C GLU A 98 -13.21 -12.45 1.46
N GLU A 99 -13.12 -13.61 0.81
CA GLU A 99 -13.53 -14.89 1.41
C GLU A 99 -12.70 -15.22 2.66
N MET A 100 -11.37 -15.04 2.60
CA MET A 100 -10.47 -15.25 3.74
C MET A 100 -10.80 -14.32 4.90
N LEU A 101 -11.07 -13.04 4.64
CA LEU A 101 -11.47 -12.07 5.67
C LEU A 101 -12.80 -12.45 6.32
N ASN A 102 -13.80 -12.81 5.51
CA ASN A 102 -15.10 -13.26 6.00
C ASN A 102 -14.98 -14.54 6.84
N ASN A 103 -14.15 -15.49 6.42
CA ASN A 103 -13.87 -16.70 7.19
C ASN A 103 -13.16 -16.39 8.51
N ALA A 104 -12.16 -15.51 8.48
CA ALA A 104 -11.44 -15.08 9.69
C ALA A 104 -12.39 -14.40 10.69
N GLN A 105 -13.25 -13.51 10.22
CA GLN A 105 -14.25 -12.83 11.07
C GLN A 105 -15.26 -13.82 11.68
N ARG A 106 -15.78 -14.76 10.88
CA ARG A 106 -16.69 -15.81 11.38
C ARG A 106 -16.00 -16.68 12.44
N ASN A 107 -14.78 -17.12 12.19
CA ASN A 107 -14.01 -17.94 13.12
C ASN A 107 -13.70 -17.17 14.42
N ALA A 108 -13.32 -15.90 14.33
CA ALA A 108 -13.09 -15.06 15.49
C ALA A 108 -14.36 -14.92 16.34
N LYS A 109 -15.52 -14.71 15.70
CA LYS A 109 -16.80 -14.60 16.41
C LYS A 109 -17.21 -15.91 17.07
N TYR A 110 -17.04 -17.02 16.36
CA TYR A 110 -17.27 -18.36 16.89
C TYR A 110 -16.39 -18.60 18.13
N LEU A 111 -15.08 -18.37 18.02
CA LEU A 111 -14.14 -18.56 19.12
C LEU A 111 -14.49 -17.70 20.34
N GLN A 112 -14.86 -16.44 20.13
CA GLN A 112 -15.30 -15.55 21.20
C GLN A 112 -16.53 -16.11 21.92
N ASN A 113 -17.56 -16.51 21.17
CA ASN A 113 -18.78 -17.05 21.74
C ASN A 113 -18.51 -18.37 22.49
N SER A 114 -17.74 -19.28 21.90
CA SER A 114 -17.36 -20.55 22.54
C SER A 114 -16.53 -20.33 23.81
N SER A 115 -15.67 -19.31 23.84
CA SER A 115 -14.89 -18.97 25.03
C SER A 115 -15.77 -18.44 26.16
N VAL A 116 -16.76 -17.60 25.83
CA VAL A 116 -17.76 -17.10 26.80
C VAL A 116 -18.61 -18.24 27.33
N GLU A 117 -19.07 -19.14 26.46
CA GLU A 117 -19.85 -20.32 26.84
C GLU A 117 -19.04 -21.24 27.77
N TYR A 118 -17.78 -21.52 27.42
CA TYR A 118 -16.87 -22.30 28.26
C TYR A 118 -16.68 -21.65 29.63
N ALA A 119 -16.36 -20.35 29.68
CA ALA A 119 -16.20 -19.64 30.95
C ALA A 119 -17.48 -19.66 31.79
N SER A 120 -18.64 -19.51 31.16
CA SER A 120 -19.95 -19.61 31.82
C SER A 120 -20.17 -20.98 32.45
N ASN A 121 -19.84 -22.06 31.72
CA ASN A 121 -19.97 -23.42 32.22
C ASN A 121 -19.06 -23.67 33.43
N ILE A 122 -17.80 -23.23 33.37
CA ILE A 122 -16.87 -23.31 34.50
C ILE A 122 -17.40 -22.52 35.71
N LEU A 123 -17.92 -21.32 35.51
CA LEU A 123 -18.51 -20.52 36.59
C LEU A 123 -19.75 -21.18 37.20
N LEU A 124 -20.59 -21.83 36.38
CA LEU A 124 -21.74 -22.59 36.86
C LEU A 124 -21.32 -23.81 37.69
N ASP A 125 -20.27 -24.51 37.28
CA ASP A 125 -19.73 -25.65 38.02
C ASP A 125 -19.16 -25.19 39.37
N VAL A 126 -18.36 -24.11 39.38
CA VAL A 126 -17.85 -23.51 40.62
C VAL A 126 -18.98 -23.06 41.54
N LYS A 127 -20.04 -22.45 41.00
CA LYS A 127 -21.22 -22.06 41.79
C LYS A 127 -21.91 -23.26 42.41
N ARG A 128 -22.06 -24.37 41.66
CA ARG A 128 -22.64 -25.61 42.19
C ARG A 128 -21.80 -26.17 43.32
N GLU A 129 -20.47 -26.19 43.17
CA GLU A 129 -19.56 -26.66 44.21
C GLU A 129 -19.64 -25.79 45.48
N ILE A 130 -19.63 -24.46 45.34
CA ILE A 130 -19.77 -23.55 46.48
C ILE A 130 -21.08 -23.81 47.23
N ASN A 131 -22.19 -23.98 46.51
CA ASN A 131 -23.48 -24.25 47.14
C ASN A 131 -23.50 -25.62 47.85
N TYR A 132 -22.86 -26.62 47.27
CA TYR A 132 -22.72 -27.95 47.88
C TYR A 132 -21.92 -27.85 49.18
N GLN A 133 -20.71 -27.27 49.13
CA GLN A 133 -19.84 -27.06 50.29
C GLN A 133 -20.52 -26.23 51.39
N HIS A 134 -21.27 -25.18 51.00
CA HIS A 134 -22.05 -24.39 51.95
C HIS A 134 -23.12 -25.24 52.65
N SER A 135 -23.81 -26.10 51.91
CA SER A 135 -24.87 -26.95 52.46
C SER A 135 -24.30 -27.99 53.42
N GLU A 136 -23.19 -28.65 53.06
CA GLU A 136 -22.47 -29.58 53.94
C GLU A 136 -21.96 -28.88 55.21
N MET A 137 -21.39 -27.68 55.08
CA MET A 137 -20.93 -26.90 56.22
C MET A 137 -22.10 -26.59 57.19
N MET A 138 -23.25 -26.17 56.67
CA MET A 138 -24.43 -25.87 57.49
C MET A 138 -24.99 -27.13 58.18
N GLU A 139 -24.98 -28.27 57.50
CA GLU A 139 -25.38 -29.54 58.11
C GLU A 139 -24.41 -29.94 59.25
N ASN A 140 -23.11 -29.80 59.01
CA ASN A 140 -22.09 -30.06 60.03
C ASN A 140 -22.24 -29.13 61.23
N ILE A 141 -22.45 -27.82 61.01
CA ILE A 141 -22.71 -26.86 62.09
C ILE A 141 -23.94 -27.29 62.89
N LYS A 142 -25.05 -27.64 62.23
CA LYS A 142 -26.27 -28.08 62.90
C LYS A 142 -26.00 -29.31 63.78
N ARG A 143 -25.31 -30.31 63.25
CA ARG A 143 -24.97 -31.55 63.96
C ARG A 143 -24.09 -31.30 65.18
N GLU A 144 -23.09 -30.43 65.05
CA GLU A 144 -22.22 -30.07 66.18
C GLU A 144 -22.95 -29.22 67.23
N MET A 145 -23.84 -28.33 66.82
CA MET A 145 -24.72 -27.59 67.75
C MET A 145 -25.65 -28.51 68.53
N GLU A 146 -26.27 -29.51 67.87
CA GLU A 146 -27.11 -30.50 68.53
C GLU A 146 -26.33 -31.29 69.60
N LYS A 147 -25.12 -31.76 69.27
CA LYS A 147 -24.24 -32.41 70.25
C LYS A 147 -23.87 -31.48 71.41
N PHE A 148 -23.55 -30.23 71.11
CA PHE A 148 -23.18 -29.23 72.12
C PHE A 148 -24.33 -28.98 73.10
N ILE A 149 -25.56 -28.84 72.62
CA ILE A 149 -26.76 -28.68 73.46
C ILE A 149 -26.94 -29.88 74.40
N ILE A 150 -26.83 -31.11 73.87
CA ILE A 150 -26.95 -32.34 74.68
C ILE A 150 -25.88 -32.39 75.78
N GLU A 151 -24.63 -32.07 75.46
CA GLU A 151 -23.54 -32.06 76.44
C GLU A 151 -23.71 -30.96 77.49
N MET A 152 -24.22 -29.78 77.10
CA MET A 152 -24.59 -28.72 78.04
C MET A 152 -25.71 -29.16 79.00
N GLU A 153 -26.76 -29.81 78.51
CA GLU A 153 -27.85 -30.32 79.34
C GLU A 153 -27.36 -31.34 80.37
N LYS A 154 -26.52 -32.30 79.93
CA LYS A 154 -25.90 -33.28 80.84
C LYS A 154 -25.06 -32.59 81.92
N ALA A 155 -24.24 -31.61 81.54
CA ALA A 155 -23.40 -30.86 82.48
C ALA A 155 -24.25 -30.08 83.50
N ALA A 156 -25.34 -29.46 83.05
CA ALA A 156 -26.28 -28.76 83.92
C ALA A 156 -26.96 -29.73 84.90
N MET A 157 -27.49 -30.87 84.43
CA MET A 157 -28.10 -31.89 85.28
C MET A 157 -27.13 -32.41 86.35
N LYS A 158 -25.88 -32.69 85.97
CA LYS A 158 -24.84 -33.12 86.91
C LYS A 158 -24.56 -32.06 87.97
N THR A 159 -24.51 -30.79 87.57
CA THR A 159 -24.29 -29.66 88.48
C THR A 159 -25.46 -29.52 89.46
N THR A 160 -26.71 -29.61 88.98
CA THR A 160 -27.91 -29.58 89.83
C THR A 160 -27.94 -30.75 90.80
N ALA A 161 -27.66 -31.98 90.35
CA ALA A 161 -27.60 -33.14 91.23
C ALA A 161 -26.54 -32.98 92.33
N THR A 162 -25.39 -32.37 92.01
CA THR A 162 -24.34 -32.07 92.99
C THR A 162 -24.81 -31.00 93.99
N LEU A 163 -25.56 -29.98 93.53
CA LEU A 163 -26.17 -28.97 94.41
C LEU A 163 -27.20 -29.60 95.36
N ASP A 164 -28.05 -30.47 94.86
CA ASP A 164 -29.07 -31.16 95.66
C ASP A 164 -28.43 -32.04 96.75
N ASP A 165 -27.42 -32.85 96.40
CA ASP A 165 -26.65 -33.66 97.36
C ASP A 165 -25.98 -32.78 98.44
N ASN A 166 -25.33 -31.68 98.03
CA ASN A 166 -24.74 -30.72 98.97
C ASN A 166 -25.78 -30.09 99.91
N LEU A 167 -26.98 -29.78 99.43
CA LEU A 167 -28.07 -29.24 100.24
C LEU A 167 -28.63 -30.28 101.22
N GLU A 168 -28.75 -31.55 100.83
CA GLU A 168 -29.17 -32.63 101.73
C GLU A 168 -28.15 -32.85 102.86
N GLN A 169 -26.86 -32.90 102.52
CA GLN A 169 -25.79 -33.05 103.50
C GLN A 169 -25.75 -31.91 104.53
N LEU A 170 -26.10 -30.68 104.13
CA LEU A 170 -26.21 -29.54 105.05
C LEU A 170 -27.41 -29.66 106.00
N LYS A 171 -28.54 -30.22 105.56
CA LYS A 171 -29.71 -30.46 106.41
C LYS A 171 -29.44 -31.51 107.48
N LEU A 172 -28.67 -32.56 107.14
CA LEU A 172 -28.29 -33.64 108.06
C LEU A 172 -27.27 -33.21 109.13
N LYS A 173 -26.59 -32.08 108.95
CA LYS A 173 -25.61 -31.52 109.89
C LYS A 173 -26.19 -30.52 110.91
N LYS A 174 -27.50 -30.29 110.90
CA LYS A 174 -28.24 -29.52 111.91
C LYS A 174 -28.98 -30.47 112.86
#